data_AF-A0A820JE12-F1
#
_entry.id   AF-A0A820JE12-F1
#
_cell.length_a   1.000
_cell.length_b   1.000
_cell.length_c   1.000
_cell.angle_alpha   90.00
_cell.angle_beta   90.00
_cell.angle_gamma   90.00
#
_symmetry.space_group_name_H-M   'P 1'
#
loop_
_entity.id
_entity.type
_entity.pdbx_description
1 polymer ?
#
loop_
_entity_poly.entity_id
_entity_poly.type
_entity_poly.pdbx_seq_one_letter_code
_entity_poly.pdbx_strand_id
1 'polypeptide(L)'
;MKNPYYSYFKQVYRLKINEYELTDDMIDVLKSYTNSQSNECYMKTNLNLLSANLNEVDWIYVNKLRSLIRGLNQSDIKHIYYRGLSLSDREIQYYLDRRNEYYYTNSFTSFTIDRLLIYCGNAVLIL
;
A
#
# COMPACT_ATOMS: atom_id res chain seq x y z
N MET A 1 -20.45 -3.40 -12.04
CA MET A 1 -19.48 -3.24 -13.14
C MET A 1 -18.30 -4.16 -12.89
N LYS A 2 -17.94 -5.05 -13.84
CA LYS A 2 -16.73 -5.89 -13.74
C LYS A 2 -15.50 -5.00 -13.95
N ASN A 3 -14.53 -5.06 -13.04
CA ASN A 3 -13.26 -4.35 -13.16
C ASN A 3 -12.55 -4.82 -14.46
N PRO A 4 -12.36 -3.95 -15.47
CA PRO A 4 -11.81 -4.34 -16.77
C PRO A 4 -10.35 -4.83 -16.69
N TYR A 5 -9.67 -4.61 -15.56
CA TYR A 5 -8.30 -5.07 -15.33
C TYR A 5 -8.22 -6.44 -14.67
N TYR A 6 -9.35 -7.08 -14.32
CA TYR A 6 -9.36 -8.39 -13.64
C TYR A 6 -8.57 -9.47 -14.42
N SER A 7 -8.60 -9.44 -15.76
CA SER A 7 -7.83 -10.38 -16.60
C SER A 7 -6.35 -10.00 -16.72
N TYR A 8 -6.00 -8.71 -16.63
CA TYR A 8 -4.62 -8.23 -16.72
C TYR A 8 -3.77 -8.69 -15.51
N PHE A 9 -4.39 -8.86 -14.34
CA PHE A 9 -3.71 -9.35 -13.12
C PHE A 9 -3.12 -10.76 -13.23
N LYS A 10 -3.58 -11.58 -14.18
CA LYS A 10 -3.04 -12.93 -14.39
C LYS A 10 -1.83 -12.97 -15.31
N GLN A 11 -1.49 -11.87 -16.00
CA GLN A 11 -0.66 -11.95 -17.20
C GLN A 11 0.78 -11.43 -17.08
N VAL A 12 1.18 -10.72 -16.02
CA VAL A 12 2.51 -10.05 -16.04
C VAL A 12 3.55 -10.68 -15.11
N TYR A 13 3.17 -11.21 -13.94
CA TYR A 13 4.15 -11.82 -13.02
C TYR A 13 3.59 -13.06 -12.31
N ARG A 14 4.48 -13.99 -11.94
CA ARG A 14 4.12 -15.20 -11.17
C ARG A 14 3.55 -14.82 -9.81
N LEU A 15 2.64 -15.65 -9.29
CA LEU A 15 2.00 -15.46 -7.97
C LEU A 15 2.98 -15.53 -6.80
N LYS A 16 4.17 -16.12 -7.01
CA LYS A 16 5.28 -16.19 -6.06
C LYS A 16 6.55 -15.84 -6.83
N ILE A 17 7.34 -14.91 -6.29
CA ILE A 17 8.60 -14.43 -6.86
C ILE A 17 9.67 -14.73 -5.82
N ASN A 18 10.65 -15.56 -6.18
CA ASN A 18 11.81 -15.77 -5.34
C ASN A 18 12.66 -14.48 -5.30
N GLU A 19 13.32 -14.17 -4.19
CA GLU A 19 14.19 -12.99 -4.07
C GLU A 19 15.30 -12.96 -5.14
N TYR A 20 15.74 -14.15 -5.57
CA TYR A 20 16.73 -14.33 -6.65
C TYR A 20 16.15 -14.17 -8.08
N GLU A 21 14.83 -13.99 -8.22
CA GLU A 21 14.15 -13.77 -9.51
C GLU A 21 13.80 -12.29 -9.75
N LEU A 22 14.20 -11.38 -8.86
CA LEU A 22 14.01 -9.94 -9.02
C LEU A 22 14.96 -9.39 -10.09
N THR A 23 14.40 -8.88 -11.19
CA THR A 23 15.18 -8.16 -12.20
C THR A 23 15.44 -6.72 -11.77
N ASP A 24 16.39 -6.04 -12.41
CA ASP A 24 16.68 -4.63 -12.13
C ASP A 24 15.43 -3.73 -12.29
N ASP A 25 14.59 -3.95 -13.31
CA ASP A 25 13.30 -3.23 -13.48
C ASP A 25 12.36 -3.44 -12.28
N MET A 26 12.30 -4.65 -11.73
CA MET A 26 11.46 -4.93 -10.56
C MET A 26 12.01 -4.23 -9.30
N ILE A 27 13.33 -4.25 -9.13
CA ILE A 27 14.00 -3.59 -8.01
C ILE A 27 13.79 -2.07 -8.11
N ASP A 28 13.87 -1.50 -9.30
CA ASP A 28 13.67 -0.06 -9.52
C ASP A 28 12.22 0.35 -9.26
N VAL A 29 11.24 -0.48 -9.63
CA VAL A 29 9.83 -0.26 -9.26
C VAL A 29 9.66 -0.24 -7.73
N LEU A 30 10.26 -1.19 -7.00
CA LEU A 30 10.17 -1.22 -5.54
C LEU A 30 10.88 -0.01 -4.91
N LYS A 31 12.11 0.29 -5.34
CA LYS A 31 12.90 1.42 -4.84
C LYS A 31 12.21 2.75 -5.11
N SER A 32 11.65 2.95 -6.30
CA SER A 32 10.92 4.18 -6.63
C SER A 32 9.74 4.38 -5.68
N TYR A 33 8.98 3.32 -5.38
CA TYR A 33 7.85 3.39 -4.47
C TYR A 33 8.26 3.65 -3.02
N THR A 34 9.35 3.03 -2.55
CA THR A 34 9.81 3.11 -1.15
C THR A 34 10.90 4.16 -0.93
N ASN A 35 11.13 5.08 -1.88
CA ASN A 35 12.17 6.09 -1.76
C ASN A 35 11.81 7.14 -0.69
N SER A 36 12.38 6.97 0.51
CA SER A 36 12.13 7.82 1.67
C SER A 36 12.66 9.26 1.56
N GLN A 37 13.53 9.55 0.59
CA GLN A 37 14.10 10.90 0.42
C GLN A 37 13.17 11.86 -0.33
N SER A 38 12.44 11.35 -1.32
CA SER A 38 11.52 12.16 -2.15
C SER A 38 10.05 11.85 -1.84
N ASN A 39 9.69 10.59 -1.55
CA ASN A 39 8.31 10.09 -1.39
C ASN A 39 7.36 10.42 -2.56
N GLU A 40 7.85 11.00 -3.67
CA GLU A 40 7.03 11.48 -4.79
C GLU A 40 6.20 10.37 -5.43
N CYS A 41 6.84 9.25 -5.80
CA CYS A 41 6.16 8.12 -6.42
C CYS A 41 5.11 7.50 -5.48
N TYR A 42 5.42 7.38 -4.18
CA TYR A 42 4.47 6.94 -3.16
C TYR A 42 3.25 7.86 -3.10
N MET A 43 3.47 9.17 -2.99
CA MET A 43 2.40 10.16 -2.86
C MET A 43 1.53 10.20 -4.12
N LYS A 44 2.15 10.35 -5.29
CA LYS A 44 1.45 10.42 -6.58
C LYS A 44 0.59 9.18 -6.81
N THR A 45 1.16 7.99 -6.60
CA THR A 45 0.44 6.73 -6.79
C THR A 45 -0.77 6.62 -5.86
N ASN A 46 -0.59 6.90 -4.57
CA ASN A 46 -1.68 6.76 -3.60
C ASN A 46 -2.76 7.85 -3.76
N LEU A 47 -2.39 9.09 -4.06
CA LEU A 47 -3.35 10.16 -4.31
C LEU A 47 -4.18 9.88 -5.56
N ASN A 48 -3.56 9.41 -6.65
CA ASN A 48 -4.29 9.06 -7.86
C ASN A 48 -5.23 7.87 -7.64
N LEU A 49 -4.85 6.90 -6.80
CA LEU A 49 -5.72 5.77 -6.42
C LEU A 49 -6.90 6.17 -5.51
N LEU A 50 -6.76 7.25 -4.75
CA LEU A 50 -7.84 7.83 -3.93
C LEU A 50 -8.69 8.85 -4.69
N SER A 51 -8.20 9.34 -5.83
CA SER A 51 -8.89 10.28 -6.69
C SER A 51 -10.14 9.66 -7.33
N ALA A 52 -11.15 10.49 -7.57
CA ALA A 52 -12.29 10.12 -8.40
C ALA A 52 -11.92 10.01 -9.90
N ASN A 53 -10.80 10.63 -10.32
CA ASN A 53 -10.33 10.60 -11.71
C ASN A 53 -9.34 9.45 -11.94
N LEU A 54 -9.87 8.28 -12.30
CA LEU A 54 -9.08 7.07 -12.55
C LEU A 54 -8.21 7.13 -13.82
N ASN A 55 -8.37 8.16 -14.66
CA ASN A 55 -7.57 8.32 -15.89
C ASN A 55 -6.13 8.79 -15.59
N GLU A 56 -5.90 9.39 -14.43
CA GLU A 56 -4.57 9.84 -13.99
C GLU A 56 -3.75 8.73 -13.32
N VAL A 57 -4.36 7.56 -13.13
CA VAL A 57 -3.67 6.41 -12.54
C VAL A 57 -2.78 5.76 -13.59
N ASP A 58 -1.48 5.68 -13.32
CA ASP A 58 -0.57 4.82 -14.06
C ASP A 58 -0.85 3.35 -13.68
N TRP A 59 -1.82 2.76 -14.38
CA TRP A 59 -2.24 1.38 -14.14
C TRP A 59 -1.13 0.37 -14.43
N ILE A 60 -0.20 0.68 -15.33
CA ILE A 60 0.94 -0.21 -15.63
C ILE A 60 1.83 -0.27 -14.39
N TYR A 61 2.25 0.89 -13.88
CA TYR A 61 3.06 0.98 -12.66
C TYR A 61 2.37 0.33 -11.46
N VAL A 62 1.10 0.67 -11.20
CA VAL A 62 0.31 0.12 -10.10
C VAL A 62 0.22 -1.41 -10.18
N ASN A 63 0.02 -1.96 -11.38
CA ASN A 63 -0.10 -3.40 -11.57
C ASN A 63 1.25 -4.11 -11.42
N LYS A 64 2.35 -3.52 -11.90
CA LYS A 64 3.71 -4.01 -11.60
C LYS A 64 3.92 -4.09 -10.09
N LEU A 65 3.68 -2.99 -9.37
CA LEU A 65 3.88 -2.91 -7.92
C LEU A 65 3.01 -3.90 -7.14
N ARG A 66 1.71 -4.02 -7.45
CA ARG A 66 0.80 -5.00 -6.83
C ARG A 66 1.28 -6.44 -7.02
N SER A 67 1.75 -6.75 -8.22
CA SER A 67 2.21 -8.10 -8.54
C SER A 67 3.51 -8.43 -7.81
N LEU A 68 4.45 -7.47 -7.74
CA LEU A 68 5.69 -7.61 -6.98
C LEU A 68 5.41 -7.82 -5.49
N ILE A 69 4.62 -6.96 -4.86
CA ILE A 69 4.28 -7.07 -3.42
C ILE A 69 3.62 -8.42 -3.11
N ARG A 70 2.72 -8.91 -3.97
CA ARG A 70 2.10 -10.24 -3.80
C ARG A 70 3.09 -11.39 -3.94
N GLY A 71 4.06 -11.24 -4.85
CA GLY A 71 5.06 -12.25 -5.14
C GLY A 71 6.16 -12.35 -4.09
N LEU A 72 6.45 -11.27 -3.36
CA LEU A 72 7.41 -11.28 -2.24
C LEU A 72 6.97 -12.28 -1.16
N ASN A 73 7.94 -12.98 -0.56
CA ASN A 73 7.68 -13.97 0.49
C ASN A 73 6.86 -13.34 1.62
N GLN A 74 5.70 -13.95 1.88
CA GLN A 74 4.89 -13.62 3.03
C GLN A 74 5.45 -14.37 4.24
N SER A 75 5.68 -13.66 5.34
CA SER A 75 6.04 -14.28 6.61
C SER A 75 4.82 -14.99 7.18
N ASP A 76 4.95 -16.27 7.55
CA ASP A 76 3.91 -17.01 8.27
C ASP A 76 3.80 -16.56 9.75
N ILE A 77 4.70 -15.67 10.19
CA ILE A 77 4.69 -15.11 11.54
C ILE A 77 3.61 -14.03 11.61
N LYS A 78 2.68 -14.19 12.56
CA LYS A 78 1.70 -13.15 12.89
C LYS A 78 2.43 -11.96 13.55
N HIS A 79 2.71 -10.93 12.75
CA HIS A 79 3.18 -9.66 13.26
C HIS A 79 2.00 -8.72 13.56
N ILE A 80 2.15 -7.91 14.61
CA ILE A 80 1.32 -6.71 14.79
C ILE A 80 1.96 -5.61 13.96
N TYR A 81 1.16 -5.01 13.07
CA TYR A 81 1.60 -3.93 12.20
C TYR A 81 1.04 -2.60 12.71
N TYR A 82 1.85 -1.56 12.64
CA TYR A 82 1.49 -0.23 13.09
C TYR A 82 1.52 0.76 11.93
N ARG A 83 0.55 1.67 11.91
CA ARG A 83 0.51 2.83 11.01
C ARG A 83 0.20 4.09 11.82
N GLY A 84 1.08 5.08 11.72
CA GLY A 84 0.81 6.43 12.22
C GLY A 84 -0.10 7.17 11.24
N LEU A 85 -1.16 7.78 11.76
CA LEU A 85 -2.04 8.66 11.01
C LEU A 85 -2.11 10.02 11.70
N SER A 86 -2.06 11.08 10.90
CA SER A 86 -2.40 12.43 11.34
C SER A 86 -3.85 12.68 10.93
N LEU A 87 -4.74 12.64 11.91
CA LEU A 87 -6.19 12.76 11.72
C LEU A 87 -6.70 14.00 12.44
N SER A 88 -7.71 14.66 11.86
CA SER A 88 -8.48 15.67 12.55
C SER A 88 -9.37 15.06 13.64
N ASP A 89 -9.82 15.87 14.61
CA ASP A 89 -10.73 15.41 15.68
C ASP A 89 -12.00 14.75 15.12
N ARG A 90 -12.51 15.27 14.00
CA ARG A 90 -13.69 14.71 13.32
C ARG A 90 -13.40 13.32 12.74
N GLU A 91 -12.23 13.11 12.15
CA GLU A 91 -11.83 11.80 11.62
C GLU A 91 -11.57 10.81 12.76
N ILE A 92 -10.94 11.26 13.85
CA ILE A 92 -10.78 10.45 15.06
C ILE A 92 -12.14 9.98 15.57
N GLN A 93 -13.10 10.90 15.71
CA GLN A 93 -14.45 10.54 16.17
C GLN A 93 -15.14 9.57 15.21
N TYR A 94 -15.01 9.78 13.90
CA TYR A 94 -15.54 8.86 12.88
C TYR A 94 -15.03 7.42 13.07
N TYR A 95 -13.75 7.22 13.38
CA TYR A 95 -13.20 5.89 13.67
C TYR A 95 -13.67 5.34 15.03
N LEU A 96 -13.80 6.20 16.05
CA LEU A 96 -14.26 5.80 17.38
C LEU A 96 -15.72 5.33 17.43
N ASP A 97 -16.59 5.99 16.66
CA ASP A 97 -18.01 5.65 16.55
C ASP A 97 -18.22 4.31 15.83
N ARG A 98 -17.26 3.92 14.99
CA ARG A 98 -17.32 2.75 14.11
C ARG A 98 -16.33 1.66 14.51
N ARG A 99 -15.97 1.63 15.79
CA ARG A 99 -15.07 0.60 16.33
C ARG A 99 -15.58 -0.80 15.98
N ASN A 100 -14.65 -1.65 15.57
CA ASN A 100 -14.90 -3.02 15.09
C ASN A 100 -15.57 -3.13 13.71
N GLU A 101 -15.66 -2.04 12.94
CA GLU A 101 -16.00 -2.12 11.51
C GLU A 101 -14.75 -2.38 10.64
N TYR A 102 -14.99 -2.89 9.43
CA TYR A 102 -13.95 -3.07 8.42
C TYR A 102 -13.74 -1.79 7.61
N TYR A 103 -12.48 -1.42 7.43
CA TYR A 103 -12.09 -0.28 6.62
C TYR A 103 -11.37 -0.74 5.36
N TYR A 104 -11.77 -0.16 4.23
CA TYR A 104 -11.19 -0.45 2.92
C TYR A 104 -10.59 0.82 2.33
N THR A 105 -9.46 0.67 1.64
CA THR A 105 -8.83 1.73 0.86
C THR A 105 -8.48 1.21 -0.53
N ASN A 106 -8.55 2.10 -1.52
CA ASN A 106 -8.10 1.82 -2.88
C ASN A 106 -6.58 2.02 -3.05
N SER A 107 -5.95 2.74 -2.13
CA SER A 107 -4.52 2.99 -2.10
C SER A 107 -3.73 1.82 -1.51
N PHE A 108 -2.42 1.82 -1.70
CA PHE A 108 -1.55 0.96 -0.90
C PHE A 108 -1.49 1.48 0.53
N THR A 109 -1.25 0.57 1.48
CA THR A 109 -1.05 0.92 2.88
C THR A 109 0.33 0.49 3.35
N SER A 110 1.11 1.46 3.82
CA SER A 110 2.40 1.22 4.45
C SER A 110 2.24 1.06 5.96
N PHE A 111 2.94 0.07 6.51
CA PHE A 111 2.99 -0.24 7.94
C PHE A 111 4.43 -0.53 8.37
N THR A 112 4.67 -0.48 9.68
CA THR A 112 5.92 -0.91 10.31
C THR A 112 5.63 -1.95 11.41
N ILE A 113 6.58 -2.85 11.65
CA ILE A 113 6.57 -3.73 12.83
C ILE A 113 7.19 -3.03 14.06
N ASP A 114 7.91 -1.93 13.84
CA ASP A 114 8.58 -1.18 14.89
C ASP A 114 7.68 -0.06 15.42
N ARG A 115 7.24 -0.22 16.66
CA ARG A 115 6.39 0.75 17.38
C ARG A 115 7.14 2.06 17.70
N LEU A 116 8.47 2.05 17.75
CA LEU A 116 9.28 3.22 18.12
C LEU A 116 9.34 4.28 17.02
N LEU A 117 8.99 3.92 15.77
CA LEU A 117 8.89 4.86 14.65
C LEU A 117 7.56 5.66 14.65
N ILE A 118 6.69 5.47 15.64
CA ILE A 118 5.44 6.21 15.80
C ILE A 118 5.70 7.42 16.71
N TYR A 119 5.94 8.58 16.10
CA TYR A 119 6.14 9.84 16.83
C TYR A 119 4.94 10.23 17.70
N CYS A 120 5.23 10.86 18.84
CA CYS A 120 4.23 11.46 19.73
C CYS A 120 3.36 12.47 18.97
N GLY A 121 2.04 12.25 18.95
CA GLY A 121 1.07 13.12 18.27
C GLY A 121 0.26 12.42 17.16
N ASN A 122 0.61 11.19 16.79
CA ASN A 122 -0.17 10.40 15.84
C ASN A 122 -1.06 9.38 16.56
N ALA A 123 -2.31 9.25 16.11
CA ALA A 123 -3.20 8.19 16.59
C ALA A 123 -2.71 6.84 16.05
N VAL A 124 -2.60 5.85 16.93
CA VAL A 124 -2.34 4.46 16.53
C VAL A 124 -3.68 3.84 16.18
N LEU A 125 -3.93 3.62 14.88
CA LEU A 125 -5.00 2.73 14.45
C LEU A 125 -4.44 1.31 14.45
N ILE A 126 -4.86 0.48 15.41
CA ILE A 126 -4.60 -0.96 15.39
C ILE A 126 -5.72 -1.56 14.54
N LEU A 127 -5.37 -2.07 13.35
CA LEU A 127 -6.26 -2.82 12.46
C LEU A 127 -6.06 -4.32 12.67
#